data_AF-A0A7W9Q9D0-F1
#
_entry.id   AF-A0A7W9Q9D0-F1
#
_cell.length_a   1.000
_cell.length_b   1.000
_cell.length_c   1.000
_cell.angle_alpha   90.00
_cell.angle_beta   90.00
_cell.angle_gamma   90.00
#
_symmetry.space_group_name_H-M   'P 1'
#
loop_
_entity.id
_entity.type
_entity.pdbx_description
1 polymer ?
#
loop_
_entity_poly.entity_id
_entity_poly.type
_entity_poly.pdbx_seq_one_letter_code
_entity_poly.pdbx_strand_id
1 'polypeptide(L)'
;MSRLSRLVPQFIIATAVLHFAYAVAAPNSWLPMLRDGLFDTVRGQSDVIAAERHGDLWFLITGIGLLALGTMAQQAVRQVGRLPVQVGSYLLAMGTIAFVVEPVSGAVLVIALGVLAVIAARPSRAGAAAPAA
;
A
#
# COMPACT_ATOMS: atom_id res chain seq x y z
N MET A 1 -20.87 -0.56 12.20
CA MET A 1 -19.61 -0.85 11.47
C MET A 1 -19.88 -1.78 10.31
N SER A 2 -19.56 -1.38 9.07
CA SER A 2 -19.73 -2.25 7.89
C SER A 2 -18.69 -3.38 7.87
N ARG A 3 -18.99 -4.51 7.21
CA ARG A 3 -18.00 -5.58 6.96
C ARG A 3 -16.81 -5.04 6.15
N LEU A 4 -17.09 -4.15 5.20
CA LEU A 4 -16.08 -3.58 4.32
C LEU A 4 -15.04 -2.75 5.09
N SER A 5 -15.48 -1.93 6.05
CA SER A 5 -14.58 -1.13 6.90
C SER A 5 -13.64 -2.01 7.74
N ARG A 6 -13.97 -3.29 7.99
CA ARG A 6 -13.11 -4.25 8.68
C ARG A 6 -12.17 -5.01 7.74
N LEU A 7 -12.62 -5.32 6.52
CA LEU A 7 -11.84 -6.05 5.53
C LEU A 7 -10.78 -5.18 4.84
N VAL A 8 -11.07 -3.91 4.58
CA VAL A 8 -10.14 -3.00 3.89
C VAL A 8 -8.77 -2.94 4.58
N PRO A 9 -8.65 -2.71 5.91
CA PRO A 9 -7.35 -2.75 6.59
C PRO A 9 -6.64 -4.10 6.44
N GLN A 10 -7.37 -5.22 6.49
CA GLN A 10 -6.79 -6.55 6.34
C GLN A 10 -6.22 -6.77 4.94
N PHE A 11 -6.92 -6.30 3.90
CA PHE A 11 -6.41 -6.39 2.53
C PHE A 11 -5.17 -5.53 2.32
N ILE A 12 -5.14 -4.31 2.88
CA ILE A 12 -3.94 -3.46 2.82
C ILE A 12 -2.75 -4.17 3.50
N ILE A 13 -2.95 -4.75 4.68
CA ILE A 13 -1.91 -5.51 5.39
C ILE A 13 -1.49 -6.74 4.58
N ALA A 14 -2.43 -7.49 4.01
CA ALA A 14 -2.11 -8.65 3.17
C ALA A 14 -1.27 -8.24 1.95
N THR A 15 -1.60 -7.12 1.30
CA THR A 15 -0.80 -6.58 0.20
C THR A 15 0.59 -6.15 0.66
N ALA A 16 0.74 -5.58 1.86
CA ALA A 16 2.05 -5.29 2.43
C ALA A 16 2.89 -6.56 2.64
N VAL A 17 2.27 -7.63 3.16
CA VAL A 17 2.93 -8.94 3.32
C VAL A 17 3.38 -9.50 1.97
N LEU A 18 2.55 -9.38 0.93
CA LEU A 18 2.94 -9.80 -0.42
C LEU A 18 4.13 -9.00 -0.95
N HIS A 19 4.23 -7.69 -0.67
CA HIS A 19 5.37 -6.88 -1.06
C HIS A 19 6.66 -7.35 -0.36
N PHE A 20 6.60 -7.63 0.94
CA PHE A 20 7.75 -8.18 1.67
C PHE A 20 8.15 -9.57 1.17
N ALA A 21 7.15 -10.43 0.92
CA ALA A 21 7.39 -11.75 0.38
C ALA A 21 8.09 -11.66 -0.99
N TYR A 22 7.63 -10.76 -1.87
CA TYR A 22 8.27 -10.55 -3.16
C TYR A 22 9.70 -10.04 -3.00
N ALA A 23 9.92 -9.00 -2.17
CA ALA A 23 11.24 -8.43 -1.94
C ALA A 23 12.26 -9.46 -1.42
N VAL A 24 11.85 -10.47 -0.66
CA VAL A 24 12.77 -11.44 -0.04
C VAL A 24 12.83 -12.78 -0.78
N ALA A 25 11.73 -13.24 -1.37
CA ALA A 25 11.63 -14.57 -1.98
C ALA A 25 11.83 -14.58 -3.49
N ALA A 26 11.57 -13.47 -4.19
CA ALA A 26 11.96 -13.35 -5.59
C ALA A 26 13.50 -13.27 -5.69
N PRO A 27 14.11 -13.57 -6.86
CA PRO A 27 15.51 -13.26 -7.09
C PRO A 27 15.78 -11.79 -6.72
N ASN A 28 16.72 -11.57 -5.81
CA ASN A 28 16.98 -10.28 -5.19
C ASN A 28 18.48 -10.04 -5.00
N SER A 29 18.83 -8.79 -4.73
CA SER A 29 20.18 -8.26 -4.63
C SER A 29 20.64 -8.01 -3.18
N TRP A 30 19.92 -8.47 -2.16
CA TRP A 30 20.24 -8.14 -0.76
C TRP A 30 21.65 -8.57 -0.34
N LEU A 31 22.06 -9.81 -0.65
CA LEU A 31 23.38 -10.30 -0.28
C LEU A 31 24.51 -9.58 -1.04
N PRO A 32 24.43 -9.36 -2.37
CA PRO A 32 25.34 -8.46 -3.08
C PRO A 32 25.42 -7.05 -2.47
N MET A 33 24.29 -6.42 -2.16
CA MET A 33 24.25 -5.08 -1.56
C MET A 33 24.91 -5.04 -0.18
N LEU A 34 24.75 -6.10 0.62
CA LEU A 34 25.42 -6.22 1.92
C LEU A 34 26.93 -6.32 1.77
N ARG A 35 27.42 -7.04 0.76
CA ARG A 35 28.86 -7.20 0.49
C ARG A 35 29.50 -5.90 -0.01
N ASP A 36 28.77 -5.13 -0.81
CA ASP A 36 29.23 -3.87 -1.38
C ASP A 36 29.21 -2.71 -0.36
N GLY A 37 28.63 -2.94 0.82
CA GLY A 37 28.38 -1.92 1.83
C GLY A 37 27.12 -1.13 1.47
N LEU A 38 26.05 -1.26 2.26
CA LEU A 38 24.68 -0.80 1.97
C LEU A 38 24.49 0.67 1.54
N PHE A 39 25.54 1.50 1.57
CA PHE A 39 25.52 2.90 1.17
C PHE A 39 25.91 3.05 -0.30
N ASP A 40 25.10 3.77 -1.08
CA ASP A 40 25.33 4.08 -2.50
C ASP A 40 25.58 2.85 -3.40
N THR A 41 25.01 1.71 -3.04
CA THR A 41 25.21 0.42 -3.75
C THR A 41 24.66 0.41 -5.17
N VAL A 42 23.84 1.38 -5.56
CA VAL A 42 23.29 1.48 -6.91
C VAL A 42 24.28 2.16 -7.86
N ARG A 43 25.09 3.09 -7.36
CA ARG A 43 25.95 3.93 -8.20
C ARG A 43 27.09 3.13 -8.80
N GLY A 44 27.34 3.35 -10.10
CA GLY A 44 28.45 2.70 -10.83
C GLY A 44 28.18 1.25 -11.22
N GLN A 45 26.98 0.72 -10.96
CA GLN A 45 26.51 -0.57 -11.46
C GLN A 45 26.01 -0.46 -12.90
N SER A 46 25.92 -1.59 -13.61
CA SER A 46 25.21 -1.63 -14.88
C SER A 46 23.72 -1.33 -14.67
N ASP A 47 23.05 -0.82 -15.71
CA ASP A 47 21.63 -0.44 -15.63
C ASP A 47 20.74 -1.59 -15.14
N VAL A 48 21.07 -2.84 -15.50
CA VAL A 48 20.34 -4.04 -15.07
C VAL A 48 20.45 -4.26 -13.57
N ILE A 49 21.67 -4.25 -13.02
CA ILE A 49 21.90 -4.46 -11.58
C ILE A 49 21.31 -3.29 -10.78
N ALA A 50 21.44 -2.06 -11.28
CA ALA A 50 20.84 -0.88 -10.66
C ALA A 50 19.31 -1.00 -10.61
N ALA A 51 18.67 -1.47 -11.69
CA ALA A 51 17.23 -1.68 -11.73
C ALA A 51 16.76 -2.77 -10.75
N GLU A 52 17.48 -3.88 -10.63
CA GLU A 52 17.17 -4.95 -9.67
C GLU A 52 17.24 -4.43 -8.22
N ARG A 53 18.33 -3.73 -7.86
CA ARG A 53 18.50 -3.14 -6.52
C ARG A 53 17.42 -2.11 -6.20
N HIS A 54 17.04 -1.28 -7.18
CA HIS A 54 15.93 -0.35 -7.03
C HIS A 54 14.59 -1.06 -6.86
N GLY A 55 14.33 -2.13 -7.60
CA GLY A 55 13.13 -2.94 -7.48
C GLY A 55 12.97 -3.54 -6.09
N ASP A 56 14.03 -4.17 -5.56
CA ASP A 56 14.04 -4.75 -4.21
C ASP A 56 13.71 -3.71 -3.13
N LEU A 57 14.35 -2.54 -3.21
CA LEU A 57 14.08 -1.41 -2.30
C LEU A 57 12.66 -0.87 -2.47
N TRP A 58 12.16 -0.79 -3.70
CA TRP A 58 10.81 -0.33 -4.00
C TRP A 58 9.75 -1.23 -3.34
N PHE A 59 9.87 -2.55 -3.50
CA PHE A 59 8.94 -3.49 -2.87
C PHE A 59 9.03 -3.41 -1.34
N LEU A 60 10.24 -3.30 -0.78
CA LEU A 60 10.44 -3.19 0.67
C LEU A 60 9.80 -1.92 1.25
N ILE A 61 10.13 -0.74 0.69
CA ILE A 61 9.65 0.55 1.19
C ILE A 61 8.13 0.67 0.99
N THR A 62 7.62 0.24 -0.17
CA THR A 62 6.17 0.22 -0.43
C THR A 62 5.46 -0.71 0.55
N GLY A 63 6.03 -1.89 0.84
CA GLY A 63 5.53 -2.81 1.87
C GLY A 63 5.43 -2.14 3.24
N ILE A 64 6.46 -1.40 3.67
CA ILE A 64 6.46 -0.65 4.94
C ILE A 64 5.33 0.39 4.96
N GLY A 65 5.21 1.19 3.90
CA GLY A 65 4.17 2.21 3.79
C GLY A 65 2.75 1.62 3.84
N LEU A 66 2.51 0.52 3.12
CA LEU A 66 1.24 -0.20 3.14
C LEU A 66 0.97 -0.81 4.51
N LEU A 67 1.96 -1.40 5.17
CA LEU A 67 1.78 -1.97 6.51
C LEU A 67 1.40 -0.89 7.53
N ALA A 68 2.09 0.26 7.49
CA ALA A 68 1.77 1.40 8.34
C ALA A 68 0.33 1.89 8.08
N LEU A 69 -0.04 2.14 6.83
CA LEU A 69 -1.40 2.56 6.47
C LEU A 69 -2.46 1.54 6.90
N GLY A 70 -2.22 0.25 6.66
CA GLY A 70 -3.14 -0.82 6.99
C GLY A 70 -3.34 -0.99 8.49
N THR A 71 -2.27 -0.93 9.29
CA THR A 71 -2.33 -1.04 10.75
C THR A 71 -2.98 0.19 11.39
N MET A 72 -2.64 1.41 10.94
CA MET A 72 -3.30 2.63 11.41
C MET A 72 -4.79 2.66 11.02
N ALA A 73 -5.13 2.22 9.81
CA ALA A 73 -6.52 2.06 9.39
C ALA A 73 -7.27 1.06 10.28
N GLN A 74 -6.64 -0.06 10.61
CA GLN A 74 -7.22 -1.08 11.49
C GLN A 74 -7.46 -0.52 12.91
N GLN A 75 -6.50 0.24 13.44
CA GLN A 75 -6.63 0.91 14.73
C GLN A 75 -7.75 1.94 14.74
N ALA A 76 -7.83 2.80 13.71
CA ALA A 76 -8.89 3.80 13.57
C ALA A 76 -10.29 3.14 13.52
N VAL A 77 -10.43 2.05 12.76
CA VAL A 77 -11.69 1.29 12.69
C VAL A 77 -12.05 0.67 14.03
N ARG A 78 -11.07 0.17 14.81
CA ARG A 78 -11.30 -0.42 16.13
C ARG A 78 -11.67 0.62 17.19
N GLN A 79 -11.05 1.79 17.17
CA GLN A 79 -11.23 2.83 18.19
C GLN A 79 -12.42 3.75 17.90
N VAL A 80 -12.59 4.16 16.64
CA VAL A 80 -13.57 5.17 16.23
C VAL A 80 -14.76 4.54 15.48
N GLY A 81 -14.68 3.26 15.13
CA GLY A 81 -15.76 2.55 14.43
C GLY A 81 -15.92 2.92 12.95
N ARG A 82 -15.00 3.72 12.40
CA ARG A 82 -15.02 4.18 10.99
C ARG A 82 -13.63 4.19 10.38
N LEU A 83 -13.58 3.96 9.08
CA LEU A 83 -12.35 4.07 8.28
C LEU A 83 -12.14 5.55 7.89
N PRO A 84 -10.96 6.14 8.11
CA PRO A 84 -10.65 7.49 7.62
C PRO A 84 -10.60 7.51 6.09
N VAL A 85 -11.25 8.49 5.46
CA VAL A 85 -11.25 8.63 3.99
C VAL A 85 -9.84 8.86 3.43
N GLN A 86 -8.96 9.47 4.23
CA GLN A 86 -7.56 9.73 3.92
C GLN A 86 -6.80 8.47 3.50
N VAL A 87 -7.10 7.31 4.10
CA VAL A 87 -6.49 6.03 3.75
C VAL A 87 -6.73 5.72 2.27
N GLY A 88 -7.99 5.88 1.81
CA GLY A 88 -8.34 5.67 0.41
C GLY A 88 -7.71 6.70 -0.52
N SER A 89 -7.68 7.97 -0.10
CA SER A 89 -7.04 9.05 -0.87
C SER A 89 -5.55 8.81 -1.09
N TYR A 90 -4.81 8.36 -0.06
CA TYR A 90 -3.39 8.06 -0.17
C TYR A 90 -3.11 6.87 -1.09
N LEU A 91 -3.91 5.79 -0.96
CA LEU A 91 -3.78 4.63 -1.85
C LEU A 91 -4.07 4.99 -3.31
N LEU A 92 -5.10 5.81 -3.57
CA LEU A 92 -5.38 6.30 -4.92
C LEU A 92 -4.24 7.14 -5.46
N ALA A 93 -3.72 8.10 -4.68
CA ALA A 93 -2.59 8.93 -5.11
C ALA A 93 -1.35 8.08 -5.43
N MET A 94 -0.96 7.19 -4.53
CA MET A 94 0.17 6.27 -4.73
C MET A 94 -0.03 5.39 -5.96
N GLY A 95 -1.18 4.72 -6.05
CA GLY A 95 -1.48 3.79 -7.14
C GLY A 95 -1.57 4.49 -8.49
N THR A 96 -2.18 5.67 -8.57
CA THR A 96 -2.26 6.44 -9.83
C THR A 96 -0.88 6.90 -10.29
N ILE A 97 -0.04 7.43 -9.38
CA ILE A 97 1.34 7.82 -9.74
C ILE A 97 2.11 6.61 -10.24
N ALA A 98 2.07 5.49 -9.51
CA ALA A 98 2.75 4.26 -9.90
C ALA A 98 2.26 3.73 -11.26
N PHE A 99 0.95 3.75 -11.52
CA PHE A 99 0.37 3.30 -12.79
C PHE A 99 0.79 4.19 -13.97
N VAL A 100 0.94 5.49 -13.78
CA VAL A 100 1.40 6.40 -14.83
C VAL A 100 2.88 6.17 -15.17
N VAL A 101 3.71 5.95 -14.14
CA VAL A 101 5.14 5.72 -14.31
C VAL A 101 5.43 4.31 -14.86
N GLU A 102 4.72 3.31 -14.35
CA GLU A 102 4.88 1.90 -14.70
C GLU A 102 3.50 1.22 -14.84
N PRO A 103 2.89 1.25 -16.04
CA PRO A 103 1.53 0.76 -16.25
C PRO A 103 1.37 -0.75 -16.03
N VAL A 104 2.42 -1.52 -16.32
CA VAL A 104 2.44 -2.98 -16.16
C VAL A 104 3.04 -3.33 -14.79
N SER A 105 2.42 -2.84 -13.73
CA SER A 105 2.86 -3.05 -12.34
C SER A 105 1.71 -3.46 -11.43
N GLY A 106 2.02 -3.72 -10.15
CA GLY A 106 1.02 -3.96 -9.10
C GLY A 106 0.15 -2.75 -8.76
N ALA A 107 0.34 -1.59 -9.40
CA ALA A 107 -0.36 -0.35 -9.12
C ALA A 107 -1.90 -0.45 -9.21
N VAL A 108 -2.41 -1.28 -10.13
CA VAL A 108 -3.87 -1.51 -10.30
C VAL A 108 -4.50 -2.05 -9.01
N LEU A 109 -3.80 -2.94 -8.29
CA LEU A 109 -4.26 -3.46 -7.00
C LEU A 109 -4.34 -2.36 -5.95
N VAL A 110 -3.34 -1.48 -5.89
CA VAL A 110 -3.30 -0.34 -4.96
C VAL A 110 -4.45 0.63 -5.24
N ILE A 111 -4.73 0.92 -6.51
CA ILE A 111 -5.88 1.74 -6.93
C ILE A 111 -7.19 1.08 -6.48
N ALA A 112 -7.36 -0.21 -6.73
CA ALA A 112 -8.57 -0.94 -6.34
C ALA A 112 -8.79 -0.90 -4.82
N LEU A 113 -7.74 -1.05 -4.02
CA LEU A 113 -7.80 -0.89 -2.56
C LEU A 113 -8.16 0.53 -2.15
N GLY A 114 -7.63 1.54 -2.85
CA GLY A 114 -7.97 2.94 -2.63
C GLY A 114 -9.45 3.24 -2.88
N VAL A 115 -10.00 2.76 -4.01
CA VAL A 115 -11.43 2.86 -4.31
C VAL A 115 -12.27 2.17 -3.23
N LEU A 116 -11.88 0.96 -2.83
CA LEU A 116 -12.58 0.19 -1.81
C LEU A 116 -12.59 0.93 -0.46
N ALA A 117 -11.46 1.53 -0.08
CA ALA A 117 -11.32 2.31 1.14
C ALA A 117 -12.19 3.58 1.11
N VAL A 118 -12.24 4.31 -0.01
CA VAL A 118 -13.14 5.47 -0.16
C VAL A 118 -14.60 5.06 -0.02
N ILE A 119 -15.01 3.95 -0.65
CA ILE A 119 -16.38 3.42 -0.52
C ILE A 119 -16.67 3.04 0.93
N ALA A 120 -15.74 2.36 1.61
CA ALA A 120 -15.89 1.91 2.99
C ALA A 120 -15.90 3.05 4.04
N ALA A 121 -15.38 4.23 3.67
CA ALA A 121 -15.37 5.42 4.51
C ALA A 121 -16.66 6.25 4.41
N ARG A 122 -17.55 5.97 3.44
CA ARG A 122 -18.79 6.73 3.27
C ARG A 122 -19.78 6.49 4.41
N PRO A 123 -20.39 7.55 4.98
CA PRO A 123 -21.51 7.40 5.92
C PRO A 123 -22.68 6.66 5.28
N SER A 124 -23.34 5.77 6.03
CA SER A 124 -24.57 5.13 5.57
C SER A 124 -25.65 6.19 5.39
N ARG A 125 -26.17 6.36 4.17
CA ARG A 125 -27.21 7.34 3.81
C ARG A 125 -28.53 7.21 4.60
N ALA A 126 -28.73 6.12 5.35
CA ALA A 126 -29.92 5.85 6.13
C ALA A 126 -30.17 6.83 7.31
N GLY A 127 -29.18 7.62 7.73
CA GLY A 127 -29.34 8.59 8.82
C GLY A 127 -29.73 10.02 8.40
N ALA A 128 -29.72 10.32 7.10
CA ALA A 128 -29.94 11.69 6.59
C ALA A 128 -31.40 12.02 6.24
N ALA A 129 -32.31 11.04 6.41
CA ALA A 129 -33.73 11.16 6.03
C ALA A 129 -34.66 11.00 7.25
N ALA A 130 -34.27 11.50 8.43
CA ALA A 130 -35.23 11.80 9.49
C ALA A 130 -35.74 13.23 9.25
N PRO A 131 -37.00 13.44 8.81
CA PRO A 131 -37.56 14.77 8.69
C PRO A 131 -37.71 15.35 10.10
N ALA A 132 -37.38 16.64 10.25
CA ALA A 132 -37.77 17.41 11.42
C ALA A 132 -39.30 17.39 11.54
N ALA A 133 -39.79 16.88 12.67
CA ALA A 133 -41.19 16.99 13.07
C ALA A 133 -41.44 18.34 13.73
#